data_AF-A0AA42BX93-F1
#
_entry.id   AF-A0AA42BX93-F1
#
_cell.length_a   1.000
_cell.length_b   1.000
_cell.length_c   1.000
_cell.angle_alpha   90.00
_cell.angle_beta   90.00
_cell.angle_gamma   90.00
#
_symmetry.space_group_name_H-M   'P 1'
#
loop_
_entity.id
_entity.type
_entity.pdbx_description
1 polymer ?
#
loop_
_entity_poly.entity_id
_entity_poly.type
_entity_poly.pdbx_seq_one_letter_code
_entity_poly.pdbx_strand_id
1 'polypeptide(L)'
;MSYVMAAPEMLATAAADVAAIGSAVSGAHAAAAVPTVGVLPAAADEVSASVAQFFSGVAQEFHSLVGQAAAFGEQFSQHLNLGAGSYAAAEAVNGASLTSAESIVDIVNGLAAPYINQITSMVNTVTFILQKVMSAIQLAFLVPYEALVLAYLTLALMIGAIQLLTAYLGISIPIP
;
A
#
# COMPACT_ATOMS: atom_id res chain seq x y z
N MET A 1 -13.73 -11.15 -5.29
CA MET A 1 -12.44 -11.60 -5.85
C MET A 1 -11.51 -11.86 -4.67
N SER A 2 -11.12 -13.11 -4.42
CA SER A 2 -10.13 -13.43 -3.38
C SER A 2 -8.74 -13.03 -3.90
N TYR A 3 -7.98 -12.28 -3.12
CA TYR A 3 -6.58 -12.00 -3.43
C TYR A 3 -5.80 -13.32 -3.36
N VAL A 4 -5.23 -13.73 -4.49
CA VAL A 4 -4.30 -14.87 -4.55
C VAL A 4 -2.92 -14.30 -4.28
N MET A 5 -2.33 -14.68 -3.14
CA MET A 5 -0.94 -14.37 -2.81
C MET A 5 -0.12 -15.62 -3.08
N ALA A 6 0.89 -15.51 -3.94
CA ALA A 6 1.90 -16.54 -4.12
C ALA A 6 3.10 -16.19 -3.20
N ALA A 7 3.74 -17.21 -2.63
CA ALA A 7 4.98 -17.07 -1.87
C ALA A 7 6.06 -17.91 -2.59
N PRO A 8 6.80 -17.32 -3.55
CA PRO A 8 7.78 -18.04 -4.37
C PRO A 8 8.80 -18.83 -3.55
N GLU A 9 9.27 -18.26 -2.44
CA GLU A 9 10.23 -18.87 -1.52
C GLU A 9 9.68 -20.11 -0.82
N MET A 10 8.38 -20.13 -0.49
CA MET A 10 7.71 -21.28 0.09
C MET A 10 7.55 -22.40 -0.93
N LEU A 11 7.28 -22.07 -2.20
CA LEU A 11 7.21 -23.04 -3.30
C LEU A 11 8.58 -23.67 -3.59
N ALA A 12 9.65 -22.88 -3.59
CA ALA A 12 11.01 -23.38 -3.77
C ALA A 12 11.43 -24.30 -2.60
N THR A 13 11.06 -23.94 -1.37
CA THR A 13 11.30 -24.79 -0.19
C THR A 13 10.54 -26.11 -0.30
N ALA A 14 9.26 -26.06 -0.66
CA ALA A 14 8.46 -27.27 -0.87
C ALA A 14 9.04 -28.17 -1.99
N ALA A 15 9.56 -27.57 -3.07
CA ALA A 15 10.24 -28.31 -4.13
C ALA A 15 11.48 -29.06 -3.62
N ALA A 16 12.27 -28.42 -2.75
CA ALA A 16 13.44 -29.02 -2.12
C ALA A 16 13.06 -30.16 -1.16
N ASP A 17 12.01 -29.97 -0.34
CA ASP A 17 11.51 -30.99 0.57
C ASP A 17 11.02 -32.23 -0.19
N VAL A 18 10.28 -32.02 -1.28
CA VAL A 18 9.82 -33.11 -2.17
C VAL A 18 11.02 -33.86 -2.78
N ALA A 19 12.05 -33.15 -3.23
CA ALA A 19 13.25 -33.78 -3.77
C ALA A 19 13.99 -34.60 -2.71
N ALA A 20 14.08 -34.10 -1.46
CA ALA A 20 14.69 -34.82 -0.35
C ALA A 20 13.91 -36.09 0.01
N ILE A 21 12.58 -36.01 0.08
CA ILE A 21 11.71 -37.18 0.28
C ILE A 21 11.90 -38.19 -0.85
N GLY A 22 11.87 -37.73 -2.11
CA GLY A 22 12.10 -38.58 -3.28
C GLY A 22 13.44 -39.31 -3.22
N SER A 23 14.51 -38.62 -2.84
CA SER A 23 15.83 -39.24 -2.65
C SER A 23 15.83 -40.30 -1.55
N ALA A 24 15.18 -40.05 -0.41
CA ALA A 24 15.11 -41.02 0.68
C ALA A 24 14.32 -42.27 0.28
N VAL A 25 13.19 -42.08 -0.41
CA VAL A 25 12.34 -43.16 -0.93
C VAL A 25 13.08 -43.99 -1.98
N SER A 26 13.78 -43.35 -2.92
CA SER A 26 14.59 -44.04 -3.93
C SER A 26 15.71 -44.87 -3.29
N GLY A 27 16.36 -44.35 -2.24
CA GLY A 27 17.36 -45.10 -1.48
C GLY A 27 16.77 -46.34 -0.80
N ALA A 28 15.62 -46.21 -0.14
CA ALA A 28 14.91 -47.35 0.46
C ALA A 28 14.48 -48.38 -0.57
N HIS A 29 13.98 -47.92 -1.73
CA HIS A 29 13.58 -48.79 -2.83
C HIS A 29 14.74 -49.59 -3.41
N ALA A 30 15.90 -48.94 -3.60
CA ALA A 30 17.12 -49.58 -4.07
C ALA A 30 17.61 -50.65 -3.08
N ALA A 31 17.55 -50.37 -1.77
CA ALA A 31 17.92 -51.32 -0.73
C ALA A 31 16.97 -52.53 -0.68
N ALA A 32 15.68 -52.32 -0.95
CA ALA A 32 14.66 -53.38 -0.96
C ALA A 32 14.67 -54.24 -2.24
N ALA A 33 15.13 -53.71 -3.38
CA ALA A 33 14.98 -54.35 -4.68
C ALA A 33 15.61 -55.74 -4.80
N VAL A 34 16.84 -55.90 -4.31
CA VAL A 34 17.55 -57.19 -4.40
C VAL A 34 16.87 -58.28 -3.55
N PRO A 35 16.59 -58.07 -2.25
CA PRO A 35 16.00 -59.12 -1.41
C PRO A 35 14.55 -59.47 -1.78
N THR A 36 13.78 -58.58 -2.41
CA THR A 36 12.38 -58.83 -2.80
C THR A 36 12.24 -59.48 -4.18
N VAL A 37 13.17 -59.25 -5.10
CA VAL A 37 13.18 -59.88 -6.43
C VAL A 37 13.90 -61.24 -6.40
N GLY A 38 14.80 -61.45 -5.44
CA GLY A 38 15.57 -62.69 -5.27
C GLY A 38 15.00 -63.65 -4.22
N VAL A 39 13.67 -63.82 -4.15
CA VAL A 39 13.06 -64.70 -3.12
C VAL A 39 13.45 -66.16 -3.38
N LEU A 40 14.01 -66.82 -2.37
CA LEU A 40 14.37 -68.22 -2.43
C LEU A 40 13.18 -69.12 -2.03
N PRO A 41 13.02 -70.31 -2.65
CA PRO A 41 12.03 -71.29 -2.24
C PRO A 41 12.22 -71.72 -0.78
N ALA A 42 11.12 -71.86 -0.03
CA ALA A 42 11.16 -72.28 1.37
C ALA A 42 11.61 -73.76 1.55
N ALA A 43 11.32 -74.59 0.55
CA ALA A 43 11.75 -75.98 0.44
C ALA A 43 11.98 -76.37 -1.03
N ALA A 44 12.49 -77.59 -1.27
CA ALA A 44 12.84 -78.08 -2.60
C ALA A 44 11.64 -78.58 -3.44
N ASP A 45 10.42 -78.39 -2.95
CA ASP A 45 9.21 -78.80 -3.65
C ASP A 45 8.74 -77.75 -4.68
N GLU A 46 7.93 -78.20 -5.63
CA GLU A 46 7.42 -77.39 -6.73
C GLU A 46 6.48 -76.27 -6.26
N VAL A 47 5.76 -76.46 -5.15
CA VAL A 47 4.86 -75.43 -4.60
C VAL A 47 5.69 -74.29 -4.01
N SER A 48 6.72 -74.59 -3.22
CA SER A 48 7.66 -73.61 -2.70
C SER A 48 8.37 -72.83 -3.81
N ALA A 49 8.77 -73.50 -4.89
CA ALA A 49 9.38 -72.85 -6.05
C ALA A 49 8.41 -71.91 -6.77
N SER A 50 7.17 -72.36 -7.02
CA SER A 50 6.12 -71.56 -7.65
C SER A 50 5.76 -70.31 -6.83
N VAL A 51 5.64 -70.45 -5.51
CA VAL A 51 5.36 -69.33 -4.59
C VAL A 51 6.49 -68.30 -4.60
N ALA A 52 7.76 -68.74 -4.52
CA ALA A 52 8.90 -67.84 -4.60
C ALA A 52 8.97 -67.07 -5.94
N GLN A 53 8.68 -67.76 -7.05
CA GLN A 53 8.63 -67.15 -8.37
C GLN A 53 7.48 -66.13 -8.49
N PHE A 54 6.30 -66.42 -7.93
CA PHE A 54 5.18 -65.49 -7.88
C PHE A 54 5.54 -64.19 -7.15
N PHE A 55 6.09 -64.28 -5.94
CA PHE A 55 6.50 -63.08 -5.18
C PHE A 55 7.60 -62.28 -5.88
N SER A 56 8.57 -62.97 -6.48
CA SER A 56 9.62 -62.32 -7.27
C SER A 56 9.06 -61.58 -8.48
N GLY A 57 8.04 -62.13 -9.14
CA GLY A 57 7.33 -61.47 -10.24
C GLY A 57 6.59 -60.21 -9.79
N VAL A 58 5.82 -60.29 -8.70
CA VAL A 58 5.12 -59.12 -8.11
C VAL A 58 6.12 -58.03 -7.70
N ALA A 59 7.26 -58.43 -7.13
CA ALA A 59 8.31 -57.48 -6.78
C ALA A 59 8.85 -56.76 -8.02
N GLN A 60 9.13 -57.46 -9.12
CA GLN A 60 9.60 -56.83 -10.36
C GLN A 60 8.61 -55.78 -10.91
N GLU A 61 7.32 -56.09 -10.91
CA GLU A 61 6.27 -55.15 -11.32
C GLU A 61 6.21 -53.93 -10.39
N PHE A 62 6.25 -54.16 -9.07
CA PHE A 62 6.31 -53.09 -8.08
C PHE A 62 7.53 -52.19 -8.28
N HIS A 63 8.72 -52.78 -8.49
CA HIS A 63 9.95 -52.02 -8.68
C HIS A 63 9.93 -51.19 -9.98
N SER A 64 9.31 -51.70 -11.04
CA SER A 64 9.07 -50.97 -12.29
C SER A 64 8.13 -49.77 -12.08
N LEU A 65 7.02 -49.97 -11.38
CA LEU A 65 6.04 -48.92 -11.09
C LEU A 65 6.64 -47.79 -10.24
N VAL A 66 7.39 -48.14 -9.19
CA VAL A 66 8.05 -47.13 -8.35
C VAL A 66 9.13 -46.36 -9.13
N GLY A 67 9.79 -46.99 -10.12
CA GLY A 67 10.68 -46.26 -11.04
C GLY A 67 9.96 -45.14 -11.79
N GLN A 68 8.72 -45.38 -12.24
CA GLN A 68 7.90 -44.35 -12.88
C GLN A 68 7.47 -43.26 -11.87
N ALA A 69 7.12 -43.64 -10.65
CA ALA A 69 6.78 -42.70 -9.58
C ALA A 69 7.96 -41.79 -9.20
N ALA A 70 9.19 -42.32 -9.19
CA ALA A 70 10.40 -41.54 -8.95
C ALA A 70 10.59 -40.47 -10.04
N ALA A 71 10.47 -40.85 -11.32
CA ALA A 71 10.56 -39.91 -12.43
C ALA A 71 9.47 -38.82 -12.37
N PHE A 72 8.25 -39.18 -11.98
CA PHE A 72 7.19 -38.20 -11.73
C PHE A 72 7.54 -37.24 -10.59
N GLY A 73 8.07 -37.75 -9.48
CA GLY A 73 8.48 -36.93 -8.33
C GLY A 73 9.54 -35.89 -8.69
N GLU A 74 10.52 -36.27 -9.52
CA GLU A 74 11.54 -35.36 -10.06
C GLU A 74 10.91 -34.27 -10.93
N GLN A 75 10.04 -34.64 -11.88
CA GLN A 75 9.33 -33.69 -12.73
C GLN A 75 8.46 -32.74 -11.92
N PHE A 76 7.76 -33.25 -10.90
CA PHE A 76 6.92 -32.45 -10.03
C PHE A 76 7.72 -31.41 -9.23
N SER A 77 8.86 -31.81 -8.64
CA SER A 77 9.78 -30.87 -7.98
C SER A 77 10.32 -29.82 -8.95
N GLN A 78 10.67 -30.22 -10.18
CA GLN A 78 11.12 -29.28 -11.22
C GLN A 78 10.02 -28.27 -11.58
N HIS A 79 8.78 -28.72 -11.76
CA HIS A 79 7.64 -27.86 -12.05
C HIS A 79 7.33 -26.88 -10.92
N LEU A 80 7.45 -27.30 -9.66
CA LEU A 80 7.31 -26.40 -8.50
C LEU A 80 8.37 -25.28 -8.53
N ASN A 81 9.63 -25.63 -8.81
CA ASN A 81 10.71 -24.63 -8.92
C ASN A 81 10.49 -23.66 -10.08
N LEU A 82 10.05 -24.15 -11.24
CA LEU A 82 9.72 -23.30 -12.38
C LEU A 82 8.54 -22.38 -12.07
N GLY A 83 7.51 -22.89 -11.38
CA GLY A 83 6.37 -22.10 -10.91
C GLY A 83 6.80 -21.00 -9.95
N ALA A 84 7.64 -21.32 -8.97
CA ALA A 84 8.23 -20.35 -8.04
C ALA A 84 8.97 -19.24 -8.78
N GLY A 85 9.84 -19.59 -9.73
CA GLY A 85 10.57 -18.63 -10.55
C GLY A 85 9.64 -17.73 -11.39
N SER A 86 8.57 -18.29 -11.94
CA SER A 86 7.56 -17.54 -12.69
C SER A 86 6.84 -16.50 -11.81
N TYR A 87 6.44 -16.86 -10.60
CA TYR A 87 5.80 -15.91 -9.68
C TYR A 87 6.78 -14.82 -9.22
N ALA A 88 8.01 -15.18 -8.87
CA ALA A 88 9.04 -14.21 -8.49
C ALA A 88 9.35 -13.21 -9.63
N ALA A 89 9.42 -13.68 -10.88
CA ALA A 89 9.62 -12.82 -12.03
C ALA A 89 8.43 -11.86 -12.25
N ALA A 90 7.20 -12.35 -12.07
CA ALA A 90 6.01 -11.52 -12.15
C ALA A 90 6.00 -10.43 -11.06
N GLU A 91 6.36 -10.77 -9.83
CA GLU A 91 6.50 -9.79 -8.73
C GLU A 91 7.55 -8.73 -9.04
N ALA A 92 8.70 -9.11 -9.58
CA ALA A 92 9.75 -8.17 -9.98
C ALA A 92 9.29 -7.19 -11.07
N VAL A 93 8.56 -7.67 -12.09
CA VAL A 93 8.00 -6.83 -13.16
C VAL A 93 6.94 -5.87 -12.61
N ASN A 94 6.06 -6.36 -11.75
CA ASN A 94 5.03 -5.54 -11.11
C ASN A 94 5.66 -4.47 -10.21
N GLY A 95 6.68 -4.83 -9.41
CA GLY A 95 7.43 -3.89 -8.58
C GLY A 95 8.11 -2.80 -9.41
N ALA A 96 8.80 -3.16 -10.50
CA ALA A 96 9.43 -2.20 -11.40
C ALA A 96 8.41 -1.24 -12.04
N SER A 97 7.23 -1.76 -12.41
CA SER A 97 6.15 -0.95 -12.98
C SER A 97 5.62 0.08 -11.96
N LEU A 98 5.46 -0.32 -10.71
CA LEU A 98 5.05 0.59 -9.62
C LEU A 98 6.09 1.70 -9.40
N THR A 99 7.38 1.35 -9.31
CA THR A 99 8.47 2.35 -9.18
C THR A 99 8.50 3.32 -10.36
N SER A 100 8.25 2.85 -11.58
CA SER A 100 8.18 3.72 -12.75
C SER A 100 7.00 4.70 -12.68
N ALA A 101 5.84 4.27 -12.16
CA ALA A 101 4.69 5.12 -11.98
C ALA A 101 4.93 6.19 -10.88
N GLU A 102 5.56 5.81 -9.77
CA GLU A 102 5.97 6.74 -8.70
C GLU A 102 6.92 7.82 -9.25
N SER A 103 7.89 7.42 -10.08
CA SER A 103 8.81 8.38 -10.73
C SER A 103 8.08 9.39 -11.63
N ILE A 104 7.05 8.96 -12.37
CA ILE A 104 6.23 9.87 -13.18
C ILE A 104 5.47 10.85 -12.28
N VAL A 105 4.89 10.37 -11.18
CA VAL A 105 4.17 11.21 -10.22
C VAL A 105 5.12 12.25 -9.61
N ASP A 106 6.33 11.86 -9.24
CA ASP A 106 7.34 12.78 -8.71
C ASP A 106 7.77 13.84 -9.74
N ILE A 107 7.95 13.45 -11.01
CA ILE A 107 8.25 14.39 -12.10
C ILE A 107 7.10 15.40 -12.25
N VAL A 108 5.85 14.93 -12.32
CA VAL A 108 4.68 15.81 -12.47
C VAL A 108 4.57 16.76 -11.28
N ASN A 109 4.73 16.26 -10.06
CA ASN A 109 4.71 17.08 -8.85
C ASN A 109 5.85 18.11 -8.83
N GLY A 110 7.07 17.70 -9.21
CA GLY A 110 8.23 18.58 -9.31
C GLY A 110 8.07 19.69 -10.34
N LEU A 111 7.40 19.41 -11.46
CA LEU A 111 7.09 20.41 -12.48
C LEU A 111 5.98 21.37 -12.04
N ALA A 112 4.92 20.89 -11.38
CA ALA A 112 3.75 21.69 -11.03
C ALA A 112 3.94 22.52 -9.75
N ALA A 113 4.63 21.99 -8.74
CA ALA A 113 4.73 22.62 -7.41
C ALA A 113 5.33 24.05 -7.42
N PRO A 114 6.39 24.36 -8.19
CA PRO A 114 6.92 25.73 -8.25
C PRO A 114 5.89 26.74 -8.77
N TYR A 115 5.13 26.37 -9.81
CA TYR A 115 4.10 27.24 -10.39
C TYR A 115 2.92 27.43 -9.44
N ILE A 116 2.46 26.37 -8.75
CA ILE A 116 1.40 26.48 -7.74
C ILE A 116 1.84 27.39 -6.58
N ASN A 117 3.07 27.24 -6.11
CA ASN A 117 3.61 28.08 -5.04
C ASN A 117 3.74 29.55 -5.49
N GLN A 118 4.17 29.80 -6.73
CA GLN A 118 4.24 31.14 -7.30
C GLN A 118 2.84 31.78 -7.42
N ILE A 119 1.85 31.06 -7.95
CA ILE A 119 0.46 31.55 -8.05
C ILE A 119 -0.09 31.86 -6.65
N THR A 120 0.11 30.96 -5.69
CA THR A 120 -0.35 31.15 -4.31
C THR A 120 0.29 32.40 -3.68
N SER A 121 1.59 32.63 -3.91
CA SER A 121 2.29 33.83 -3.45
C SER A 121 1.73 35.11 -4.10
N MET A 122 1.47 35.09 -5.41
CA MET A 122 0.86 36.21 -6.12
C MET A 122 -0.53 36.53 -5.59
N VAL A 123 -1.39 35.51 -5.41
CA VAL A 123 -2.74 35.67 -4.85
C VAL A 123 -2.65 36.28 -3.46
N ASN A 124 -1.81 35.73 -2.57
CA ASN A 124 -1.62 36.27 -1.22
C ASN A 124 -1.13 37.72 -1.23
N THR A 125 -0.21 38.06 -2.14
CA THR A 125 0.31 39.42 -2.29
C THR A 125 -0.79 40.38 -2.75
N VAL A 126 -1.60 40.00 -3.75
CA VAL A 126 -2.73 40.80 -4.24
C VAL A 126 -3.77 40.99 -3.13
N THR A 127 -4.14 39.92 -2.44
CA THR A 127 -5.08 39.98 -1.30
C THR A 127 -4.56 40.90 -0.20
N PHE A 128 -3.26 40.84 0.11
CA PHE A 128 -2.64 41.73 1.09
C PHE A 128 -2.71 43.20 0.66
N ILE A 129 -2.38 43.51 -0.59
CA ILE A 129 -2.47 44.88 -1.13
C ILE A 129 -3.92 45.38 -1.08
N LEU A 130 -4.88 44.56 -1.52
CA LEU A 130 -6.30 44.91 -1.47
C LEU A 130 -6.79 45.18 -0.04
N GLN A 131 -6.40 44.35 0.92
CA GLN A 131 -6.70 44.60 2.34
C GLN A 131 -6.13 45.93 2.82
N LYS A 132 -4.86 46.23 2.49
CA LYS A 132 -4.24 47.51 2.87
C LYS A 132 -4.95 48.72 2.27
N VAL A 133 -5.33 48.65 0.99
CA VAL A 133 -6.10 49.70 0.32
C VAL A 133 -7.46 49.86 0.98
N MET A 134 -8.19 48.77 1.21
CA MET A 134 -9.50 48.82 1.88
C MET A 134 -9.42 49.39 3.30
N SER A 135 -8.41 49.01 4.09
CA SER A 135 -8.19 49.58 5.42
C SER A 135 -7.83 51.07 5.37
N ALA A 136 -7.01 51.50 4.40
CA ALA A 136 -6.66 52.90 4.23
C ALA A 136 -7.88 53.75 3.83
N ILE A 137 -8.71 53.24 2.92
CA ILE A 137 -10.00 53.84 2.56
C ILE A 137 -10.90 53.93 3.80
N GLN A 138 -11.07 52.84 4.55
CA GLN A 138 -11.88 52.83 5.77
C GLN A 138 -11.41 53.89 6.78
N LEU A 139 -10.09 54.00 7.01
CA LEU A 139 -9.53 55.00 7.92
C LEU A 139 -9.81 56.43 7.42
N ALA A 140 -9.65 56.69 6.12
CA ALA A 140 -9.86 58.00 5.52
C ALA A 140 -11.32 58.49 5.62
N PHE A 141 -12.31 57.58 5.64
CA PHE A 141 -13.72 57.93 5.79
C PHE A 141 -14.21 57.88 7.24
N LEU A 142 -13.76 56.90 8.04
CA LEU A 142 -14.23 56.70 9.40
C LEU A 142 -13.75 57.80 10.35
N VAL A 143 -12.48 58.19 10.31
CA VAL A 143 -11.93 59.23 11.20
C VAL A 143 -12.64 60.58 11.09
N PRO A 144 -12.84 61.17 9.90
CA PRO A 144 -13.57 62.44 9.79
C PRO A 144 -15.04 62.28 10.14
N TYR A 145 -15.66 61.13 9.86
CA TYR A 145 -17.04 60.85 10.23
C TYR A 145 -17.22 60.82 11.75
N GLU A 146 -16.39 60.06 12.47
CA GLU A 146 -16.38 59.99 13.94
C GLU A 146 -16.10 61.37 14.56
N ALA A 147 -15.16 62.14 13.99
CA ALA A 147 -14.88 63.50 14.44
C ALA A 147 -16.10 64.43 14.26
N LEU A 148 -16.83 64.30 13.15
CA LEU A 148 -18.02 65.09 12.87
C LEU A 148 -19.19 64.71 13.80
N VAL A 149 -19.39 63.40 14.03
CA VAL A 149 -20.38 62.90 14.99
C VAL A 149 -20.07 63.42 16.40
N LEU A 150 -18.81 63.36 16.83
CA LEU A 150 -18.39 63.85 18.14
C LEU A 150 -18.55 65.38 18.26
N ALA A 151 -18.21 66.15 17.22
CA ALA A 151 -18.42 67.59 17.18
C ALA A 151 -19.91 67.96 17.30
N TYR A 152 -20.79 67.23 16.60
CA TYR A 152 -22.23 67.43 16.69
C TYR A 152 -22.78 67.09 18.08
N LEU A 153 -22.35 65.97 18.66
CA LEU A 153 -22.80 65.52 19.97
C LEU A 153 -22.33 66.45 21.09
N THR A 154 -21.09 66.95 21.02
CA THR A 154 -20.55 67.93 21.98
C THR A 154 -21.27 69.27 21.87
N LEU A 155 -21.57 69.75 20.66
CA LEU A 155 -22.36 70.96 20.43
C LEU A 155 -23.78 70.81 21.02
N ALA A 156 -24.45 69.69 20.75
CA ALA A 156 -25.78 69.41 21.28
C ALA A 156 -25.80 69.38 22.82
N LEU A 157 -24.78 68.79 23.44
CA LEU A 157 -24.61 68.79 24.90
C LEU A 157 -24.40 70.19 25.47
N MET A 158 -23.56 71.00 24.83
CA MET A 158 -23.32 72.39 25.22
C MET A 158 -24.61 73.22 25.14
N ILE A 159 -25.35 73.10 24.05
CA ILE A 159 -26.64 73.78 23.88
C ILE A 159 -27.63 73.32 24.97
N GLY A 160 -27.75 72.02 25.21
CA GLY A 160 -28.61 71.49 26.26
C GLY A 160 -28.22 71.97 27.67
N ALA A 161 -26.92 72.03 27.97
CA ALA A 161 -26.42 72.55 29.24
C ALA A 161 -26.70 74.04 29.42
N ILE A 162 -26.53 74.84 28.36
CA ILE A 162 -26.87 76.27 28.36
C ILE A 162 -28.37 76.46 28.59
N GLN A 163 -29.22 75.71 27.87
CA GLN A 163 -30.68 75.75 28.03
C GLN A 163 -31.10 75.46 29.49
N LEU A 164 -30.49 74.45 30.10
CA LEU A 164 -30.76 74.06 31.49
C LEU A 164 -30.28 75.14 32.47
N LEU A 165 -29.11 75.74 32.25
CA LEU A 165 -28.60 76.84 33.05
C LEU A 165 -29.47 78.10 32.92
N THR A 166 -29.92 78.45 31.71
CA THR A 166 -30.83 79.58 31.47
C THR A 166 -32.19 79.38 32.12
N ALA A 167 -32.72 78.15 32.09
CA ALA A 167 -33.95 77.80 32.81
C ALA A 167 -33.79 77.90 34.33
N TYR A 168 -32.61 77.55 34.87
CA TYR A 168 -32.30 77.66 36.29
C TYR A 168 -32.09 79.11 36.76
N LEU A 169 -31.45 79.96 35.94
CA LEU A 169 -31.17 81.37 36.23
C LEU A 169 -32.34 82.32 35.90
N GLY A 170 -33.41 81.83 35.27
CA GLY A 170 -34.58 82.64 34.89
C GLY A 170 -34.31 83.64 33.75
N ILE A 171 -33.21 83.48 33.01
CA ILE A 171 -32.82 84.36 31.90
C ILE A 171 -33.17 83.64 30.60
N SER A 172 -34.08 84.18 29.80
CA SER A 172 -34.40 83.63 28.48
C SER A 172 -33.52 84.28 27.42
N ILE A 173 -32.63 83.50 26.78
CA ILE A 173 -31.87 83.93 25.60
C ILE A 173 -32.49 83.22 24.39
N PRO A 174 -33.02 83.97 23.39
CA PRO A 174 -33.51 83.36 22.16
C PRO A 174 -32.32 82.87 21.32
N ILE A 175 -32.37 81.59 20.94
CA ILE A 175 -31.41 80.98 20.02
C ILE A 175 -31.98 81.11 18.60
N PRO A 176 -31.20 81.50 17.58
CA PRO A 176 -31.62 81.35 16.18
C PRO A 176 -31.68 79.88 15.74
#